data_AF-A0A9D8LLJ8-F1
#
_entry.id   AF-A0A9D8LLJ8-F1
#
_cell.length_a   1.000
_cell.length_b   1.000
_cell.length_c   1.000
_cell.angle_alpha   90.00
_cell.angle_beta   90.00
_cell.angle_gamma   90.00
#
_symmetry.space_group_name_H-M   'P 1'
#
loop_
_entity.id
_entity.type
_entity.pdbx_description
1 polymer ?
#
loop_
_entity_poly.entity_id
_entity_poly.type
_entity_poly.pdbx_seq_one_letter_code
_entity_poly.pdbx_strand_id
1 'polypeptide(L)'
;SLLLAPGGKGDPLAHPRVTLQVRAQKVERDSAEGRRIRRRFLARQPKASLYADFPDFSFFALRLGRASLNGGFGKAYELEAADLVSDCAQAQALIEAEEGAVAHMNADHADAVRLYATALLGAKDGAWRISGLDPDGCDLSLGDNVLRLSFDEPVTSPDALRKTLVALAAKARAGS
;
A
#
# COMPACT_ATOMS: atom_id res chain seq x y z
N SER A 1 1.32 -20.69 -1.48
CA SER A 1 0.20 -19.85 -0.96
C SER A 1 0.75 -18.88 0.07
N LEU A 2 0.04 -17.81 0.37
CA LEU A 2 0.38 -16.84 1.41
C LEU A 2 -0.80 -16.70 2.37
N LEU A 3 -0.58 -16.84 3.68
CA LEU A 3 -1.61 -16.67 4.70
C LEU A 3 -1.46 -15.30 5.36
N LEU A 4 -2.55 -14.55 5.41
CA LEU A 4 -2.66 -13.31 6.18
C LEU A 4 -3.66 -13.55 7.30
N ALA A 5 -3.20 -13.44 8.55
CA ALA A 5 -3.99 -13.66 9.75
C ALA A 5 -3.53 -12.67 10.83
N PRO A 6 -4.27 -11.56 11.07
CA PRO A 6 -3.92 -10.60 12.11
C PRO A 6 -3.89 -11.21 13.52
N GLY A 7 -4.62 -12.31 13.73
CA GLY A 7 -4.76 -12.96 15.03
C GLY A 7 -5.54 -12.09 16.03
N GLY A 8 -5.34 -12.35 17.33
CA GLY A 8 -5.99 -11.61 18.39
C GLY A 8 -6.03 -12.39 19.70
N LYS A 9 -6.69 -11.80 20.72
CA LYS A 9 -7.02 -12.50 21.97
C LYS A 9 -8.32 -13.29 21.77
N GLY A 10 -8.45 -14.44 22.44
CA GLY A 10 -9.67 -15.26 22.42
C GLY A 10 -9.50 -16.53 21.58
N ASP A 11 -10.61 -17.06 21.07
CA ASP A 11 -10.63 -18.28 20.25
C ASP A 11 -9.99 -18.04 18.88
N PRO A 12 -8.88 -18.72 18.53
CA PRO A 12 -8.23 -18.59 17.23
C PRO A 12 -9.14 -18.87 16.03
N LEU A 13 -10.17 -19.71 16.19
CA LEU A 13 -11.11 -20.04 15.12
C LEU A 13 -12.03 -18.86 14.76
N ALA A 14 -12.19 -17.89 15.66
CA ALA A 14 -13.00 -16.70 15.44
C ALA A 14 -12.28 -15.62 14.63
N HIS A 15 -10.94 -15.64 14.53
CA HIS A 15 -10.17 -14.55 13.94
C HIS A 15 -10.15 -14.59 12.41
N PRO A 16 -10.47 -13.50 11.69
CA PRO A 16 -10.45 -13.49 10.23
C PRO A 16 -9.07 -13.83 9.67
N ARG A 17 -9.06 -14.59 8.58
CA ARG A 17 -7.85 -14.97 7.85
C ARG A 17 -8.15 -15.14 6.38
N VAL A 18 -7.19 -14.79 5.55
CA VAL A 18 -7.27 -15.00 4.10
C VAL A 18 -6.04 -15.76 3.61
N THR A 19 -6.28 -16.82 2.84
CA THR A 19 -5.22 -17.58 2.16
C THR A 19 -5.21 -17.20 0.69
N LEU A 20 -4.14 -16.56 0.25
CA LEU A 20 -3.90 -16.20 -1.14
C LEU A 20 -3.23 -17.36 -1.87
N GLN A 21 -3.83 -17.79 -2.98
CA GLN A 21 -3.18 -18.68 -3.93
C GLN A 21 -2.44 -17.82 -4.96
N VAL A 22 -1.12 -17.81 -4.82
CA VAL A 22 -0.22 -16.97 -5.62
C VAL A 22 0.79 -17.83 -6.38
N ARG A 23 1.17 -17.37 -7.57
CA ARG A 23 2.37 -17.82 -8.27
C ARG A 23 3.48 -16.79 -8.04
N ALA A 24 4.56 -17.21 -7.39
CA ALA A 24 5.74 -16.38 -7.26
C ALA A 24 6.50 -16.35 -8.59
N GLN A 25 6.80 -15.16 -9.08
CA GLN A 25 7.59 -14.93 -10.28
C GLN A 25 8.80 -14.09 -9.91
N LYS A 26 10.01 -14.60 -10.20
CA LYS A 26 11.22 -13.82 -10.04
C LYS A 26 11.17 -12.62 -10.99
N VAL A 27 11.49 -11.44 -10.48
CA VAL A 27 11.49 -10.20 -11.26
C VAL A 27 12.91 -9.93 -11.72
N GLU A 28 13.09 -9.68 -13.01
CA GLU A 28 14.41 -9.33 -13.52
C GLU A 28 14.82 -7.91 -13.12
N ARG A 29 15.99 -7.84 -12.48
CA ARG A 29 16.49 -6.67 -11.76
C ARG A 29 16.59 -5.43 -12.65
N ASP A 30 17.17 -5.60 -13.83
CA ASP A 30 17.45 -4.50 -14.76
C ASP A 30 16.32 -4.22 -15.76
N SER A 31 15.19 -4.89 -15.60
CA SER A 31 13.98 -4.55 -16.35
C SER A 31 13.35 -3.25 -15.83
N ALA A 32 12.47 -2.62 -16.63
CA ALA A 32 11.69 -1.48 -16.17
C ALA A 32 10.79 -1.83 -14.96
N GLU A 33 10.24 -3.05 -14.94
CA GLU A 33 9.47 -3.57 -13.80
C GLU A 33 10.35 -3.77 -12.56
N GLY A 34 11.56 -4.33 -12.73
CA GLY A 34 12.53 -4.53 -11.65
C GLY A 34 12.93 -3.24 -10.97
N ARG A 35 13.28 -2.20 -11.75
CA ARG A 35 13.59 -0.87 -11.22
C ARG A 35 12.40 -0.28 -10.44
N ARG A 36 11.18 -0.37 -10.98
CA ARG A 36 9.96 0.11 -10.33
C ARG A 36 9.67 -0.62 -9.02
N ILE A 37 9.76 -1.95 -9.01
CA ILE A 37 9.54 -2.78 -7.81
C ILE A 37 10.61 -2.50 -6.76
N ARG A 38 11.89 -2.42 -7.13
CA ARG A 38 12.97 -2.05 -6.20
C ARG A 38 12.68 -0.72 -5.53
N ARG A 39 12.31 0.32 -6.31
CA ARG A 39 11.96 1.64 -5.76
C ARG A 39 10.80 1.55 -4.77
N ARG A 40 9.66 0.97 -5.16
CA ARG A 40 8.48 0.86 -4.27
C ARG A 40 8.78 0.02 -3.03
N PHE A 41 9.57 -1.03 -3.16
CA PHE A 41 9.99 -1.85 -2.04
C PHE A 41 10.84 -1.05 -1.05
N LEU A 42 11.84 -0.30 -1.52
CA LEU A 42 12.71 0.51 -0.67
C LEU A 42 11.98 1.71 -0.04
N ALA A 43 10.98 2.27 -0.72
CA ALA A 43 10.12 3.31 -0.15
C ALA A 43 9.33 2.80 1.06
N ARG A 44 8.88 1.54 1.04
CA ARG A 44 8.19 0.87 2.16
C ARG A 44 9.15 0.25 3.18
N GLN A 45 10.35 -0.15 2.76
CA GLN A 45 11.34 -0.84 3.59
C GLN A 45 12.72 -0.18 3.45
N PRO A 46 12.95 1.03 3.98
CA PRO A 46 14.20 1.77 3.76
C PRO A 46 15.45 1.05 4.26
N LYS A 47 15.34 0.30 5.37
CA LYS A 47 16.42 -0.52 5.95
C LYS A 47 16.93 -1.58 4.96
N ALA A 48 16.11 -1.98 3.99
CA ALA A 48 16.50 -2.96 2.99
C ALA A 48 17.51 -2.43 1.96
N SER A 49 17.73 -1.12 1.89
CA SER A 49 18.80 -0.54 1.04
C SER A 49 20.18 -1.11 1.37
N LEU A 50 20.39 -1.60 2.59
CA LEU A 50 21.65 -2.22 3.04
C LEU A 50 21.97 -3.55 2.34
N TYR A 51 20.96 -4.24 1.81
CA TYR A 51 21.13 -5.60 1.25
C TYR A 51 20.38 -5.82 -0.07
N ALA A 52 19.49 -4.91 -0.49
CA ALA A 52 18.71 -5.07 -1.70
C ALA A 52 19.59 -5.21 -2.95
N ASP A 53 20.80 -4.63 -2.92
CA ASP A 53 21.78 -4.65 -4.02
C ASP A 53 22.79 -5.80 -3.94
N PHE A 54 22.66 -6.71 -2.98
CA PHE A 54 23.45 -7.92 -2.96
C PHE A 54 23.07 -8.87 -4.10
N PRO A 55 24.04 -9.62 -4.66
CA PRO A 55 23.80 -10.50 -5.81
C PRO A 55 22.87 -11.68 -5.49
N ASP A 56 22.76 -12.07 -4.22
CA ASP A 56 21.88 -13.12 -3.72
C ASP A 56 20.48 -12.60 -3.33
N PHE A 57 20.27 -11.29 -3.31
CA PHE A 57 18.94 -10.70 -3.10
C PHE A 57 18.11 -10.73 -4.38
N SER A 58 16.86 -11.17 -4.30
CA SER A 58 15.95 -11.26 -5.44
C SER A 58 14.56 -10.73 -5.10
N PHE A 59 13.97 -9.96 -6.01
CA PHE A 59 12.57 -9.55 -5.93
C PHE A 59 11.67 -10.60 -6.56
N PHE A 60 10.55 -10.89 -5.91
CA PHE A 60 9.51 -11.77 -6.42
C PHE A 60 8.17 -11.02 -6.46
N ALA A 61 7.50 -11.07 -7.61
CA ALA A 61 6.13 -10.64 -7.75
C ALA A 61 5.21 -11.84 -7.44
N LEU A 62 4.27 -11.67 -6.51
CA LEU A 62 3.27 -12.68 -6.19
C LEU A 62 2.04 -12.43 -7.06
N ARG A 63 1.90 -13.17 -8.16
CA ARG A 63 0.72 -13.09 -9.04
C ARG A 63 -0.44 -13.81 -8.37
N LEU A 64 -1.46 -13.07 -7.97
CA LEU A 64 -2.66 -13.61 -7.32
C LEU A 64 -3.55 -14.33 -8.36
N GLY A 65 -3.98 -15.54 -8.02
CA GLY A 65 -4.99 -16.28 -8.79
C GLY A 65 -6.36 -16.22 -8.14
N ARG A 66 -6.44 -16.73 -6.89
CA ARG A 66 -7.67 -16.73 -6.07
C ARG A 66 -7.32 -16.60 -4.60
N ALA A 67 -8.32 -16.33 -3.77
CA ALA A 67 -8.17 -16.34 -2.33
C ALA A 67 -9.33 -17.04 -1.64
N SER A 68 -9.05 -17.64 -0.49
CA SER A 68 -10.07 -18.17 0.41
C SER A 68 -10.07 -17.32 1.67
N LEU A 69 -11.16 -16.59 1.90
CA LEU A 69 -11.37 -15.75 3.07
C LEU A 69 -12.25 -16.51 4.05
N ASN A 70 -11.74 -16.75 5.25
CA ASN A 70 -12.58 -17.12 6.37
C ASN A 70 -12.70 -15.90 7.29
N GLY A 71 -13.89 -15.33 7.39
CA GLY A 71 -14.22 -14.12 8.16
C GLY A 71 -14.61 -14.38 9.62
N GLY A 72 -14.69 -15.63 10.05
CA GLY A 72 -15.04 -16.02 11.42
C GLY A 72 -16.02 -17.18 11.43
N PHE A 73 -16.77 -17.31 12.52
CA PHE A 73 -17.85 -18.30 12.64
C PHE A 73 -18.76 -18.30 11.41
N GLY A 74 -18.72 -19.39 10.64
CA GLY A 74 -19.63 -19.67 9.51
C GLY A 74 -19.48 -18.77 8.27
N LYS A 75 -18.45 -17.92 8.20
CA LYS A 75 -18.27 -16.96 7.09
C LYS A 75 -17.07 -17.36 6.24
N ALA A 76 -17.31 -18.12 5.18
CA ALA A 76 -16.27 -18.52 4.21
C ALA A 76 -16.64 -18.00 2.82
N TYR A 77 -15.67 -17.39 2.14
CA TYR A 77 -15.80 -16.83 0.81
C TYR A 77 -14.63 -17.27 -0.06
N GLU A 78 -14.92 -17.68 -1.28
CA GLU A 78 -13.91 -17.79 -2.34
C GLU A 78 -13.93 -16.46 -3.11
N LEU A 79 -12.74 -15.92 -3.34
CA LEU A 79 -12.52 -14.64 -4.01
C LEU A 79 -11.65 -14.86 -5.24
N GLU A 80 -11.95 -14.14 -6.31
CA GLU A 80 -11.11 -14.07 -7.49
C GLU A 80 -10.08 -12.95 -7.35
N ALA A 81 -9.07 -12.94 -8.22
CA ALA A 81 -8.05 -11.87 -8.19
C ALA A 81 -8.66 -10.47 -8.40
N ALA A 82 -9.72 -10.36 -9.20
CA ALA A 82 -10.42 -9.11 -9.47
C ALA A 82 -11.14 -8.52 -8.25
N ASP A 83 -11.48 -9.34 -7.25
CA ASP A 83 -12.07 -8.87 -5.98
C ASP A 83 -11.05 -8.21 -5.05
N LEU A 84 -9.76 -8.39 -5.33
CA LEU A 84 -8.66 -8.05 -4.42
C LEU A 84 -7.61 -7.11 -5.00
N VAL A 85 -7.51 -7.02 -6.33
CA VAL A 85 -6.50 -6.22 -7.02
C VAL A 85 -7.17 -5.03 -7.68
N SER A 86 -6.62 -3.84 -7.45
CA SER A 86 -7.06 -2.60 -8.09
C SER A 86 -6.97 -2.70 -9.61
N ASP A 87 -8.03 -2.30 -10.32
CA ASP A 87 -7.97 -2.16 -11.77
C ASP A 87 -7.12 -0.93 -12.14
N CYS A 88 -5.90 -1.20 -12.60
CA CYS A 88 -4.95 -0.18 -13.00
C CYS A 88 -4.97 0.11 -14.51
N ALA A 89 -5.88 -0.48 -15.29
CA ALA A 89 -5.88 -0.35 -16.75
C ALA A 89 -5.92 1.11 -17.23
N GLN A 90 -6.61 1.97 -16.48
CA GLN A 90 -6.73 3.40 -16.80
C GLN A 90 -5.77 4.29 -15.99
N ALA A 91 -4.96 3.71 -15.11
CA ALA A 91 -4.12 4.43 -14.16
C ALA A 91 -2.66 4.61 -14.62
N GLN A 92 -2.35 4.39 -15.90
CA GLN A 92 -0.98 4.44 -16.40
C GLN A 92 -0.30 5.80 -16.14
N ALA A 93 -1.01 6.91 -16.36
CA ALA A 93 -0.51 8.25 -16.08
C ALA A 93 -0.23 8.48 -14.58
N LEU A 94 -1.06 7.91 -13.70
CA LEU A 94 -0.82 7.93 -12.26
C LEU A 94 0.42 7.10 -11.90
N ILE A 95 0.56 5.90 -12.45
CA ILE A 95 1.70 4.99 -12.20
C ILE A 95 3.03 5.67 -12.55
N GLU A 96 3.08 6.39 -13.67
CA GLU A 96 4.27 7.12 -14.12
C GLU A 96 4.58 8.32 -13.21
N ALA A 97 3.56 9.04 -12.76
CA ALA A 97 3.74 10.22 -11.90
C ALA A 97 3.97 9.89 -10.42
N GLU A 98 3.68 8.66 -9.98
CA GLU A 98 3.64 8.29 -8.57
C GLU A 98 4.96 8.57 -7.83
N GLU A 99 6.10 8.29 -8.44
CA GLU A 99 7.40 8.54 -7.84
C GLU A 99 7.60 10.02 -7.49
N GLY A 100 7.29 10.90 -8.44
CA GLY A 100 7.38 12.35 -8.24
C GLY A 100 6.38 12.84 -7.20
N ALA A 101 5.15 12.31 -7.23
CA ALA A 101 4.12 12.66 -6.25
C ALA A 101 4.51 12.27 -4.81
N VAL A 102 5.04 11.05 -4.61
CA VAL A 102 5.54 10.59 -3.31
C VAL A 102 6.69 11.47 -2.83
N ALA A 103 7.64 11.80 -3.71
CA ALA A 103 8.77 12.67 -3.37
C ALA A 103 8.31 14.07 -2.96
N HIS A 104 7.43 14.69 -3.76
CA HIS A 104 6.88 16.02 -3.50
C HIS A 104 6.10 16.09 -2.18
N MET A 105 5.22 15.12 -1.92
CA MET A 105 4.45 15.09 -0.66
C MET A 105 5.35 14.98 0.56
N ASN A 106 6.40 14.16 0.49
CA ASN A 106 7.33 14.00 1.60
C ASN A 106 8.28 15.18 1.80
N ALA A 107 8.61 15.93 0.74
CA ALA A 107 9.50 17.08 0.80
C ALA A 107 8.76 18.35 1.25
N ASP A 108 7.59 18.61 0.67
CA ASP A 108 6.93 19.92 0.72
C ASP A 108 5.66 19.92 1.60
N HIS A 109 5.09 18.75 1.91
CA HIS A 109 3.80 18.62 2.58
C HIS A 109 3.83 17.65 3.79
N ALA A 110 4.95 17.60 4.51
CA ALA A 110 5.10 16.72 5.68
C ALA A 110 4.05 16.98 6.78
N ASP A 111 3.57 18.22 6.91
CA ASP A 111 2.47 18.58 7.82
C ASP A 111 1.15 17.89 7.43
N ALA A 112 0.81 17.89 6.14
CA ALA A 112 -0.38 17.24 5.61
C ALA A 112 -0.29 15.72 5.80
N VAL A 113 0.88 15.13 5.52
CA VAL A 113 1.11 13.69 5.71
C VAL A 113 0.96 13.28 7.18
N ARG A 114 1.50 14.08 8.11
CA ARG A 114 1.26 13.89 9.55
C ARG A 114 -0.22 13.95 9.89
N LEU A 115 -0.95 14.95 9.38
CA LEU A 115 -2.39 15.10 9.63
C LEU A 115 -3.23 13.96 9.05
N TYR A 116 -2.84 13.39 7.90
CA TYR A 116 -3.48 12.18 7.39
C TYR A 116 -3.41 11.03 8.40
N ALA A 117 -2.22 10.78 8.96
CA ALA A 117 -2.04 9.72 9.94
C ALA A 117 -2.78 10.00 11.25
N THR A 118 -2.66 11.21 11.79
CA THR A 118 -3.21 11.51 13.13
C THR A 118 -4.70 11.81 13.11
N ALA A 119 -5.15 12.71 12.23
CA ALA A 119 -6.53 13.20 12.25
C ALA A 119 -7.49 12.29 11.48
N LEU A 120 -7.05 11.69 10.37
CA LEU A 120 -7.92 10.82 9.56
C LEU A 120 -7.86 9.35 9.98
N LEU A 121 -6.71 8.89 10.47
CA LEU A 121 -6.49 7.48 10.83
C LEU A 121 -6.31 7.23 12.34
N GLY A 122 -6.34 8.28 13.16
CA GLY A 122 -6.24 8.16 14.63
C GLY A 122 -4.89 7.64 15.13
N ALA A 123 -3.84 7.71 14.32
CA ALA A 123 -2.52 7.22 14.70
C ALA A 123 -1.80 8.20 15.64
N LYS A 124 -0.76 7.71 16.31
CA LYS A 124 0.13 8.56 17.10
C LYS A 124 0.83 9.61 16.23
N ASP A 125 1.18 10.73 16.85
CA ASP A 125 1.97 11.75 16.19
C ASP A 125 3.40 11.26 15.84
N GLY A 126 3.98 11.82 14.79
CA GLY A 126 5.34 11.54 14.35
C GLY A 126 5.65 12.02 12.93
N ALA A 127 6.89 11.79 12.51
CA ALA A 127 7.38 12.10 11.16
C ALA A 127 6.89 11.06 10.12
N TRP A 128 5.58 11.00 9.93
CA TRP A 128 4.95 10.13 8.93
C TRP A 128 5.39 10.49 7.52
N ARG A 129 5.56 9.48 6.68
CA ARG A 129 5.93 9.62 5.26
C ARG A 129 4.99 8.81 4.39
N ILE A 130 4.70 9.29 3.19
CA ILE A 130 4.08 8.48 2.15
C ILE A 130 5.14 7.51 1.61
N SER A 131 4.79 6.23 1.57
CA SER A 131 5.64 5.13 1.06
C SER A 131 5.14 4.57 -0.28
N GLY A 132 3.92 4.92 -0.69
CA GLY A 132 3.37 4.59 -1.99
C GLY A 132 2.01 5.23 -2.23
N LEU A 133 1.69 5.42 -3.50
CA LEU A 133 0.38 5.83 -3.98
C LEU A 133 -0.10 4.82 -5.03
N ASP A 134 -1.41 4.62 -5.09
CA ASP A 134 -2.09 3.82 -6.10
C ASP A 134 -3.53 4.33 -6.24
N PRO A 135 -4.35 3.78 -7.17
CA PRO A 135 -5.68 4.29 -7.40
C PRO A 135 -6.59 4.33 -6.18
N ASP A 136 -6.39 3.44 -5.21
CA ASP A 136 -7.31 3.27 -4.10
C ASP A 136 -6.84 4.00 -2.83
N GLY A 137 -5.68 4.66 -2.84
CA GLY A 137 -5.19 5.34 -1.65
C GLY A 137 -3.70 5.64 -1.57
N CYS A 138 -3.27 5.94 -0.36
CA CYS A 138 -1.86 6.14 -0.01
C CYS A 138 -1.45 5.28 1.19
N ASP A 139 -0.21 4.80 1.14
CA ASP A 139 0.40 4.07 2.25
C ASP A 139 1.31 5.01 3.04
N LEU A 140 1.11 5.09 4.34
CA LEU A 140 1.90 5.91 5.27
C LEU A 140 2.79 5.02 6.13
N SER A 141 3.98 5.52 6.47
CA SER A 141 4.92 4.81 7.35
C SER A 141 5.55 5.71 8.41
N LEU A 142 5.72 5.18 9.62
CA LEU A 142 6.47 5.76 10.73
C LEU A 142 7.27 4.66 11.44
N GLY A 143 8.55 4.57 11.11
CA GLY A 143 9.38 3.43 11.51
C GLY A 143 8.81 2.13 10.93
N ASP A 144 8.52 1.16 11.79
CA ASP A 144 7.93 -0.13 11.38
C ASP A 144 6.38 -0.09 11.37
N ASN A 145 5.76 1.06 11.74
CA ASN A 145 4.31 1.22 11.65
C ASN A 145 3.92 1.60 10.22
N VAL A 146 2.91 0.90 9.68
CA VAL A 146 2.36 1.16 8.36
C VAL A 146 0.86 1.39 8.47
N LEU A 147 0.34 2.33 7.68
CA LEU A 147 -1.08 2.65 7.60
C LEU A 147 -1.51 2.75 6.14
N ARG A 148 -2.78 2.45 5.90
CA ARG A 148 -3.44 2.65 4.61
C ARG A 148 -4.51 3.72 4.78
N LEU A 149 -4.41 4.81 4.01
CA LEU A 149 -5.50 5.78 3.85
C LEU A 149 -6.19 5.49 2.52
N SER A 150 -7.43 5.02 2.58
CA SER A 150 -8.22 4.77 1.38
C SER A 150 -8.78 6.06 0.78
N PHE A 151 -8.88 6.12 -0.54
CA PHE A 151 -9.67 7.12 -1.24
C PHE A 151 -11.14 6.66 -1.34
N ASP A 152 -12.05 7.63 -1.38
CA ASP A 152 -13.49 7.34 -1.51
C ASP A 152 -13.83 6.79 -2.90
N GLU A 153 -13.08 7.22 -3.93
CA GLU A 153 -13.20 6.77 -5.31
C GLU A 153 -11.81 6.50 -5.92
N PRO A 154 -11.68 5.54 -6.86
CA PRO A 154 -10.43 5.28 -7.56
C PRO A 154 -9.90 6.51 -8.31
N VAL A 155 -8.63 6.80 -8.12
CA VAL A 155 -7.91 7.89 -8.79
C VAL A 155 -7.04 7.31 -9.92
N THR A 156 -7.17 7.81 -11.14
CA THR A 156 -6.44 7.27 -12.30
C THR A 156 -5.49 8.25 -12.97
N SER A 157 -5.44 9.52 -12.52
CA SER A 157 -4.60 10.56 -13.09
C SER A 157 -3.88 11.42 -12.05
N PRO A 158 -2.75 12.07 -12.40
CA PRO A 158 -2.03 12.96 -11.49
C PRO A 158 -2.87 14.16 -11.01
N ASP A 159 -3.71 14.73 -11.89
CA ASP A 159 -4.57 15.85 -11.54
C ASP A 159 -5.66 15.45 -10.54
N ALA A 160 -6.26 14.28 -10.74
CA ALA A 160 -7.23 13.72 -9.80
C ALA A 160 -6.56 13.43 -8.45
N LEU A 161 -5.36 12.84 -8.46
CA LEU A 161 -4.58 12.58 -7.25
C LEU A 161 -4.34 13.86 -6.45
N ARG A 162 -3.86 14.92 -7.12
CA ARG A 162 -3.61 16.21 -6.47
C ARG A 162 -4.89 16.76 -5.81
N LYS A 163 -6.02 16.74 -6.52
CA LYS A 163 -7.31 17.20 -5.98
C LYS A 163 -7.72 16.38 -4.75
N THR A 164 -7.59 15.06 -4.81
CA THR A 164 -7.90 14.14 -3.70
C THR A 164 -7.03 14.42 -2.48
N LEU A 165 -5.72 14.55 -2.64
CA LEU A 165 -4.81 14.84 -1.52
C LEU A 165 -5.08 16.21 -0.87
N VAL A 166 -5.40 17.24 -1.67
CA VAL A 166 -5.81 18.55 -1.15
C VAL A 166 -7.11 18.45 -0.35
N ALA A 167 -8.11 17.73 -0.86
CA ALA A 167 -9.37 17.52 -0.15
C ALA A 167 -9.18 16.77 1.17
N LEU A 168 -8.34 15.73 1.19
CA LEU A 168 -7.96 15.02 2.40
C LEU A 168 -7.27 15.94 3.41
N ALA A 169 -6.41 16.85 2.96
CA ALA A 169 -5.70 17.78 3.85
C ALA A 169 -6.68 18.79 4.47
N ALA A 170 -7.63 19.29 3.68
CA ALA A 170 -8.70 20.14 4.18
C ALA A 170 -9.57 19.41 5.21
N LYS A 171 -9.97 18.16 4.92
CA LYS A 171 -10.74 17.32 5.85
C LYS A 171 -9.99 17.08 7.16
N ALA A 172 -8.70 16.77 7.08
CA ALA A 172 -7.87 16.53 8.26
C ALA A 172 -7.73 17.76 9.15
N ARG A 173 -7.61 18.96 8.55
CA ARG A 173 -7.53 20.24 9.27
C ARG A 173 -8.86 20.67 9.89
N ALA A 174 -9.99 20.29 9.28
CA ALA A 174 -11.31 20.62 9.81
C ALA A 174 -11.70 19.76 11.03
N GLY A 175 -11.12 18.56 11.15
CA GLY A 175 -11.37 17.65 12.27
C GLY A 175 -10.32 17.67 13.38
N SER A 176 -9.24 18.45 13.21
CA SER A 176 -8.13 18.60 14.16
C SER A 176 -8.32 19.74 15.14
#